data_AF-A0A9P5MZE4-F1
#
_entry.id   AF-A0A9P5MZE4-F1
#
_cell.length_a   1.000
_cell.length_b   1.000
_cell.length_c   1.000
_cell.angle_alpha   90.00
_cell.angle_beta   90.00
_cell.angle_gamma   90.00
#
_symmetry.space_group_name_H-M   'P 1'
#
loop_
_entity.id
_entity.type
_entity.pdbx_description
1 polymer ?
#
loop_
_entity_poly.entity_id
_entity_poly.type
_entity_poly.pdbx_seq_one_letter_code
_entity_poly.pdbx_strand_id
1 'polypeptide(L)'
;MRGGARGGEPEWMGPSVTSLSSTIMVDIYLNVHGSQGPFLTIPDSDIQRLAIHPFRWLQYVMFSICGAYGNLSAMPDGPPVNYDCTSMVDNIYYYNPLGDSDCIFVDYKGSNDQITSSSLTDHHYNFREDVIHRDGLFCVITQHPAEHCDATHLIPRSKGDEYIKKVVQDHSPLYHPSPSISGIDDVQNGVLLWKGVHSFLFTGEVAFLKTPNYGLNPTDIQRLEVNQGPTSGDHITLQQLKKPIADNPAALATITNIHPCVAFILGAHVDAQFQGTEISLPPAVILDYMYGVAAYKCWRSSQADNEVHNMMKSYHKEHYADIPVPPCRPSNNDNGSSKEQDHAYGPDDPPTTLPQQRCYIFTRRGDTMAKTMDELNSVLMHLQGITPQEAANRREKQLKEEEQKAQEASQSKVIEWMKTSIDTSD
;
A
#
# COMPACT_ATOMS: atom_id res chain seq x y z
N MET A 1 -35.64 -22.04 61.79
CA MET A 1 -35.36 -20.79 61.07
C MET A 1 -34.69 -21.15 59.74
N ARG A 2 -35.41 -21.02 58.62
CA ARG A 2 -34.89 -21.27 57.26
C ARG A 2 -34.45 -19.92 56.67
N GLY A 3 -33.16 -19.76 56.38
CA GLY A 3 -32.62 -18.61 55.65
C GLY A 3 -32.61 -18.91 54.16
N GLY A 4 -33.38 -18.14 53.38
CA GLY A 4 -33.42 -18.23 51.92
C GLY A 4 -32.37 -17.32 51.30
N ALA A 5 -31.47 -17.89 50.50
CA ALA A 5 -30.57 -17.16 49.62
C ALA A 5 -31.34 -16.74 48.35
N ARG A 6 -31.44 -15.43 48.10
CA ARG A 6 -31.91 -14.90 46.81
C ARG A 6 -30.70 -14.81 45.87
N GLY A 7 -30.77 -15.54 44.77
CA GLY A 7 -29.86 -15.37 43.64
C GLY A 7 -30.13 -14.05 42.93
N GLY A 8 -29.08 -13.27 42.69
CA GLY A 8 -29.11 -12.12 41.79
C GLY A 8 -28.95 -12.59 40.35
N GLU A 9 -29.83 -12.13 39.48
CA GLU A 9 -29.73 -12.35 38.04
C GLU A 9 -28.55 -11.53 37.46
N PRO A 10 -27.78 -12.09 36.51
CA PRO A 10 -26.74 -11.34 35.81
C PRO A 10 -27.39 -10.31 34.89
N GLU A 11 -27.18 -9.04 35.21
CA GLU A 11 -27.55 -7.88 34.40
C GLU A 11 -26.78 -7.93 33.07
N TRP A 12 -27.48 -8.31 32.00
CA TRP A 12 -26.95 -8.32 30.63
C TRP A 12 -26.71 -6.88 30.18
N MET A 13 -25.47 -6.41 30.32
CA MET A 13 -25.02 -5.17 29.68
C MET A 13 -25.09 -5.36 28.17
N GLY A 14 -26.08 -4.74 27.53
CA GLY A 14 -26.20 -4.72 26.08
C GLY A 14 -24.95 -4.13 25.40
N PRO A 15 -24.67 -4.50 24.15
CA PRO A 15 -23.52 -4.00 23.42
C PRO A 15 -23.58 -2.47 23.38
N SER A 16 -22.56 -1.83 23.97
CA SER A 16 -22.42 -0.38 23.92
C SER A 16 -22.35 0.04 22.46
N VAL A 17 -23.33 0.86 22.03
CA VAL A 17 -23.34 1.46 20.71
C VAL A 17 -22.10 2.36 20.64
N THR A 18 -21.06 1.88 19.97
CA THR A 18 -19.85 2.67 19.69
C THR A 18 -20.27 3.86 18.84
N SER A 19 -20.29 5.04 19.46
CA SER A 19 -20.48 6.32 18.80
C SER A 19 -19.51 6.39 17.61
N LEU A 20 -20.05 6.52 16.40
CA LEU A 20 -19.26 6.78 15.20
C LEU A 20 -18.63 8.16 15.38
N SER A 21 -17.39 8.21 15.86
CA SER A 21 -16.63 9.45 15.92
C SER A 21 -16.49 9.97 14.50
N SER A 22 -17.09 11.12 14.19
CA SER A 22 -16.92 11.78 12.90
C SER A 22 -15.43 11.94 12.61
N THR A 23 -14.93 11.27 11.57
CA THR A 23 -13.54 11.40 11.14
C THR A 23 -13.29 12.84 10.72
N ILE A 24 -12.38 13.52 11.40
CA ILE A 24 -11.92 14.85 11.02
C ILE A 24 -11.04 14.70 9.77
N MET A 25 -11.36 15.44 8.72
CA MET A 25 -10.62 15.47 7.47
C MET A 25 -9.88 16.79 7.36
N VAL A 26 -8.64 16.73 6.89
CA VAL A 26 -7.79 17.89 6.60
C VAL A 26 -7.71 18.05 5.09
N ASP A 27 -8.19 19.18 4.59
CA ASP A 27 -8.14 19.55 3.19
C ASP A 27 -6.94 20.44 2.90
N ILE A 28 -6.18 20.09 1.85
CA ILE A 28 -5.04 20.86 1.38
C ILE A 28 -5.37 21.38 0.00
N TYR A 29 -5.32 22.70 -0.14
CA TYR A 29 -5.49 23.40 -1.40
C TYR A 29 -4.11 23.68 -2.00
N LEU A 30 -4.01 23.52 -3.32
CA LEU A 30 -2.79 23.85 -4.05
C LEU A 30 -3.00 25.16 -4.81
N ASN A 31 -2.07 26.11 -4.64
CA ASN A 31 -2.04 27.37 -5.38
C ASN A 31 -0.95 27.32 -6.44
N VAL A 32 -1.32 27.27 -7.72
CA VAL A 32 -0.37 27.25 -8.84
C VAL A 32 -0.83 28.24 -9.90
N HIS A 33 0.03 29.19 -10.27
CA HIS A 33 -0.24 30.27 -11.23
C HIS A 33 -1.51 31.09 -10.92
N GLY A 34 -1.84 31.27 -9.63
CA GLY A 34 -3.03 32.00 -9.19
C GLY A 34 -4.34 31.21 -9.29
N SER A 35 -4.29 29.97 -9.77
CA SER A 35 -5.39 29.01 -9.62
C SER A 35 -5.25 28.30 -8.27
N GLN A 36 -6.30 28.36 -7.47
CA GLN A 36 -6.39 27.67 -6.18
C GLN A 36 -7.50 26.63 -6.22
N GLY A 37 -7.17 25.38 -5.92
CA GLY A 37 -8.15 24.29 -5.90
C GLY A 37 -7.88 23.26 -4.81
N PRO A 38 -8.93 22.55 -4.35
CA PRO A 38 -8.76 21.45 -3.40
C PRO A 38 -7.90 20.38 -4.05
N PHE A 39 -6.90 19.88 -3.33
CA PHE A 39 -5.91 18.96 -3.88
C PHE A 39 -5.91 17.62 -3.15
N LEU A 40 -5.68 17.65 -1.84
CA LEU A 40 -5.70 16.45 -0.98
C LEU A 40 -6.75 16.58 0.10
N THR A 41 -7.31 15.44 0.50
CA THR A 41 -8.21 15.30 1.66
C THR A 41 -7.73 14.12 2.49
N ILE A 42 -7.09 14.40 3.63
CA ILE A 42 -6.37 13.42 4.47
C ILE A 42 -7.07 13.31 5.83
N PRO A 43 -7.41 12.12 6.33
CA PRO A 43 -7.90 11.97 7.70
C PRO A 43 -6.85 12.49 8.71
N ASP A 44 -7.26 13.30 9.70
CA ASP A 44 -6.35 13.76 10.77
C ASP A 44 -5.71 12.56 11.49
N SER A 45 -6.46 11.47 11.68
CA SER A 45 -5.92 10.23 12.26
C SER A 45 -4.76 9.63 11.49
N ASP A 46 -4.72 9.77 10.16
CA ASP A 46 -3.59 9.30 9.35
C ASP A 46 -2.39 10.22 9.55
N ILE A 47 -2.60 11.54 9.61
CA ILE A 47 -1.53 12.52 9.85
C ILE A 47 -0.87 12.28 11.21
N GLN A 48 -1.67 12.17 12.28
CA GLN A 48 -1.19 11.92 13.64
C GLN A 48 -0.45 10.58 13.76
N ARG A 49 -0.89 9.57 13.00
CA ARG A 49 -0.23 8.27 12.95
C ARG A 49 1.09 8.33 12.20
N LEU A 50 1.17 9.11 11.12
CA LEU A 50 2.31 9.12 10.20
C LEU A 50 3.47 10.02 10.67
N ALA A 51 3.20 11.05 11.48
CA ALA A 51 4.20 12.01 11.91
C ALA A 51 3.95 12.60 13.31
N ILE A 52 5.04 12.97 13.98
CA ILE A 52 5.04 13.73 15.25
C ILE A 52 4.84 15.22 14.99
N HIS A 53 5.44 15.73 13.91
CA HIS A 53 5.31 17.10 13.45
C HIS A 53 4.44 17.14 12.17
N PRO A 54 3.09 17.25 12.29
CA PRO A 54 2.17 17.10 11.19
C PRO A 54 2.44 18.07 10.04
N PHE A 55 2.74 19.34 10.34
CA PHE A 55 2.98 20.34 9.29
C PHE A 55 4.26 20.09 8.49
N ARG A 56 5.33 19.59 9.10
CA ARG A 56 6.55 19.19 8.39
C ARG A 56 6.28 18.03 7.45
N TRP A 57 5.50 17.05 7.92
CA TRP A 57 5.11 15.91 7.10
C TRP A 57 4.20 16.31 5.94
N LEU A 58 3.19 17.15 6.18
CA LEU A 58 2.35 17.69 5.10
C LEU A 58 3.16 18.52 4.09
N GLN A 59 4.15 19.30 4.55
CA GLN A 59 5.04 20.04 3.65
C GLN A 59 5.84 19.09 2.75
N TYR A 60 6.37 18.01 3.33
CA TYR A 60 7.08 16.97 2.59
C TYR A 60 6.16 16.23 1.61
N VAL A 61 4.94 15.86 2.00
CA VAL A 61 3.95 15.22 1.12
C VAL A 61 3.69 16.10 -0.10
N MET A 62 3.45 17.40 0.13
CA MET A 62 3.19 18.35 -0.94
C MET A 62 4.41 18.57 -1.84
N PHE A 63 5.62 18.69 -1.26
CA PHE A 63 6.88 18.73 -2.02
C PHE A 63 7.04 17.50 -2.92
N SER A 64 6.80 16.32 -2.36
CA SER A 64 6.96 15.04 -3.07
C SER A 64 6.01 14.91 -4.26
N ILE A 65 4.77 15.41 -4.12
CA ILE A 65 3.77 15.37 -5.20
C ILE A 65 4.01 16.46 -6.25
N CYS A 66 4.33 17.69 -5.80
CA CYS A 66 4.46 18.85 -6.68
C CYS A 66 5.83 18.96 -7.35
N GLY A 67 6.86 18.29 -6.81
CA GLY A 67 8.24 18.44 -7.27
C GLY A 67 8.73 19.89 -7.21
N ALA A 68 8.31 20.63 -6.20
CA ALA A 68 8.68 22.03 -5.98
C ALA A 68 8.76 22.30 -4.49
N TYR A 69 9.73 23.11 -4.06
CA TYR A 69 9.76 23.64 -2.70
C TYR A 69 8.55 24.54 -2.47
N GLY A 70 8.10 24.67 -1.23
CA GLY A 70 6.87 25.39 -0.92
C GLY A 70 6.59 25.51 0.56
N ASN A 71 5.58 26.34 0.89
CA ASN A 71 5.12 26.57 2.25
C ASN A 71 3.63 26.29 2.42
N LEU A 72 3.27 25.75 3.58
CA LEU A 72 1.88 25.63 4.03
C LEU A 72 1.45 26.89 4.78
N SER A 73 0.23 27.37 4.53
CA SER A 73 -0.40 28.48 5.25
C SER A 73 -1.84 28.11 5.67
N ALA A 74 -2.34 28.71 6.75
CA ALA A 74 -3.74 28.52 7.20
C ALA A 74 -4.75 29.39 6.41
N MET A 75 -4.26 30.34 5.62
CA MET A 75 -5.06 31.21 4.75
C MET A 75 -4.44 31.28 3.36
N PRO A 76 -5.22 31.55 2.31
CA PRO A 76 -4.68 31.87 0.98
C PRO A 76 -3.63 32.99 1.08
N ASP A 77 -2.44 32.76 0.53
CA ASP A 77 -1.31 33.71 0.55
C ASP A 77 -0.90 34.21 1.96
N GLY A 78 -1.28 33.46 3.00
CA GLY A 78 -0.96 33.77 4.38
C GLY A 78 0.50 33.47 4.74
N PRO A 79 0.95 33.87 5.93
CA PRO A 79 2.26 33.48 6.43
C PRO A 79 2.35 31.94 6.57
N PRO A 80 3.56 31.37 6.46
CA PRO A 80 3.76 29.96 6.73
C PRO A 80 3.27 29.55 8.12
N VAL A 81 2.71 28.35 8.23
CA VAL A 81 2.37 27.72 9.52
C VAL A 81 3.62 27.50 10.36
N ASN A 82 3.45 27.39 11.68
CA ASN A 82 4.55 26.96 12.55
C ASN A 82 4.77 25.45 12.38
N TYR A 83 5.85 25.07 11.68
CA TYR A 83 6.19 23.69 11.40
C TYR A 83 6.57 22.86 12.64
N ASP A 84 6.92 23.51 13.75
CA ASP A 84 7.26 22.82 15.01
C ASP A 84 6.02 22.51 15.86
N CYS A 85 4.82 22.90 15.43
CA CYS A 85 3.58 22.56 16.12
C CYS A 85 3.28 21.06 15.97
N THR A 86 2.94 20.41 17.10
CA THR A 86 2.54 19.00 17.16
C THR A 86 1.03 18.80 17.00
N SER A 87 0.24 19.88 16.97
CA SER A 87 -1.22 19.80 16.80
C SER A 87 -1.69 20.76 15.72
N MET A 88 -2.61 20.30 14.88
CA MET A 88 -3.31 21.12 13.90
C MET A 88 -4.47 21.85 14.57
N VAL A 89 -4.66 23.12 14.22
CA VAL A 89 -5.74 23.96 14.78
C VAL A 89 -6.93 24.03 13.82
N ASP A 90 -6.64 24.04 12.53
CA ASP A 90 -7.61 24.10 11.43
C ASP A 90 -7.63 22.80 10.64
N ASN A 91 -8.65 22.67 9.79
CA ASN A 91 -8.83 21.54 8.88
C ASN A 91 -8.60 21.91 7.41
N ILE A 92 -8.21 23.16 7.12
CA ILE A 92 -7.97 23.65 5.77
C ILE A 92 -6.62 24.35 5.74
N TYR A 93 -5.77 23.94 4.81
CA TYR A 93 -4.46 24.54 4.60
C TYR A 93 -4.19 24.75 3.11
N TYR A 94 -3.26 25.65 2.82
CA TYR A 94 -2.90 26.05 1.47
C TYR A 94 -1.42 25.82 1.26
N TYR A 95 -1.05 25.06 0.23
CA TYR A 95 0.33 24.90 -0.19
C TYR A 95 0.65 25.87 -1.31
N ASN A 96 1.69 26.69 -1.09
CA ASN A 96 2.18 27.68 -2.02
C ASN A 96 3.60 27.29 -2.42
N PRO A 97 3.81 26.74 -3.63
CA PRO A 97 5.14 26.52 -4.19
C PRO A 97 5.96 27.82 -4.19
N LEU A 98 7.26 27.69 -3.94
CA LEU A 98 8.22 28.78 -3.91
C LEU A 98 8.82 29.00 -5.30
N GLY A 99 8.92 30.27 -5.68
CA GLY A 99 9.51 30.69 -6.95
C GLY A 99 8.51 30.67 -8.11
N ASP A 100 8.95 31.21 -9.24
CA ASP A 100 8.18 31.25 -10.49
C ASP A 100 8.31 29.95 -11.30
N SER A 101 9.04 28.95 -10.79
CA SER A 101 9.24 27.68 -11.47
C SER A 101 7.96 26.84 -11.41
N ASP A 102 7.59 26.28 -12.56
CA ASP A 102 6.47 25.36 -12.68
C ASP A 102 6.68 24.13 -11.77
N CYS A 103 5.58 23.60 -11.23
CA CYS A 103 5.59 22.35 -10.48
C CYS A 103 5.99 21.18 -11.39
N ILE A 104 6.96 20.39 -10.94
CA ILE A 104 7.39 19.14 -11.57
C ILE A 104 6.55 18.00 -10.99
N PHE A 105 5.28 17.92 -11.40
CA PHE A 105 4.35 16.97 -10.79
C PHE A 105 4.76 15.51 -10.98
N VAL A 106 4.45 14.68 -9.99
CA VAL A 106 4.52 13.22 -10.16
C VAL A 106 3.54 12.74 -11.22
N ASP A 107 3.89 11.64 -11.89
CA ASP A 107 2.93 10.95 -12.76
C ASP A 107 1.81 10.32 -11.90
N TYR A 108 0.59 10.82 -12.03
CA TYR A 108 -0.56 10.24 -11.33
C TYR A 108 -0.87 8.79 -11.75
N LYS A 109 -0.27 8.29 -12.83
CA LYS A 109 -0.29 6.89 -13.28
C LYS A 109 1.04 6.15 -13.01
N GLY A 110 1.94 6.73 -12.21
CA GLY A 110 3.27 6.18 -11.95
C GLY A 110 3.22 4.76 -11.38
N SER A 111 2.25 4.45 -10.51
CA SER A 111 2.04 3.10 -9.96
C SER A 111 1.11 2.20 -10.77
N ASN A 112 0.47 2.71 -11.83
CA ASN A 112 -0.44 1.90 -12.65
C ASN A 112 0.39 1.11 -13.65
N ASP A 113 0.65 -0.16 -13.38
CA ASP A 113 0.96 -1.16 -14.40
C ASP A 113 0.83 -2.60 -13.89
N GLN A 114 0.51 -3.54 -14.77
CA GLN A 114 0.41 -4.97 -14.45
C GLN A 114 1.59 -5.46 -13.59
N ILE A 115 1.30 -6.36 -12.64
CA ILE A 115 2.28 -7.08 -11.81
C ILE A 115 3.40 -7.59 -12.72
N THR A 116 4.50 -6.85 -12.83
CA THR A 116 5.69 -7.30 -13.53
C THR A 116 6.54 -8.02 -12.51
N SER A 117 6.00 -9.15 -12.04
CA SER A 117 6.78 -10.15 -11.33
C SER A 117 7.97 -10.54 -12.23
N SER A 118 9.14 -10.70 -11.62
CA SER A 118 10.39 -11.06 -12.29
C SER A 118 10.38 -12.53 -12.78
N SER A 119 9.42 -12.92 -13.62
CA SER A 119 9.46 -14.22 -14.29
C SER A 119 10.77 -14.32 -15.08
N LEU A 120 11.50 -15.41 -14.85
CA LEU A 120 12.89 -15.64 -15.26
C LEU A 120 13.09 -15.42 -16.76
N THR A 121 13.86 -14.39 -17.12
CA THR A 121 14.56 -14.34 -18.40
C THR A 121 16.03 -14.00 -18.12
N ASP A 122 16.94 -14.29 -19.06
CA ASP A 122 18.39 -14.22 -18.80
C ASP A 122 18.88 -12.83 -18.35
N HIS A 123 18.23 -11.73 -18.76
CA HIS A 123 18.55 -10.38 -18.26
C HIS A 123 18.08 -10.12 -16.82
N HIS A 124 17.16 -10.93 -16.28
CA HIS A 124 16.55 -10.72 -14.95
C HIS A 124 17.37 -11.33 -13.81
N TYR A 125 18.24 -12.29 -14.11
CA TYR A 125 19.04 -12.95 -13.08
C TYR A 125 19.95 -11.92 -12.39
N ASN A 126 20.54 -11.00 -13.16
CA ASN A 126 21.45 -10.00 -12.60
C ASN A 126 20.72 -9.03 -11.65
N PHE A 127 19.58 -8.43 -12.04
CA PHE A 127 18.90 -7.46 -11.17
C PHE A 127 18.54 -8.04 -9.80
N ARG A 128 17.98 -9.26 -9.76
CA ARG A 128 17.61 -9.87 -8.49
C ARG A 128 18.82 -10.18 -7.62
N GLU A 129 19.86 -10.77 -8.20
CA GLU A 129 21.08 -11.11 -7.47
C GLU A 129 21.80 -9.84 -6.99
N ASP A 130 21.83 -8.78 -7.81
CA ASP A 130 22.40 -7.47 -7.46
C ASP A 130 21.64 -6.82 -6.30
N VAL A 131 20.30 -6.89 -6.31
CA VAL A 131 19.47 -6.41 -5.21
C VAL A 131 19.69 -7.26 -3.94
N ILE A 132 19.76 -8.58 -4.03
CA ILE A 132 20.11 -9.43 -2.87
C ILE A 132 21.50 -9.08 -2.35
N HIS A 133 22.46 -8.84 -3.25
CA HIS A 133 23.83 -8.53 -2.88
C HIS A 133 23.93 -7.19 -2.11
N ARG A 134 23.13 -6.19 -2.48
CA ARG A 134 23.04 -4.90 -1.76
C ARG A 134 22.18 -4.98 -0.48
N ASP A 135 21.05 -5.67 -0.52
CA ASP A 135 20.07 -5.64 0.57
C ASP A 135 20.35 -6.69 1.64
N GLY A 136 21.07 -7.76 1.28
CA GLY A 136 21.29 -8.93 2.10
C GLY A 136 20.33 -10.07 1.79
N LEU A 137 20.44 -11.16 2.57
CA LEU A 137 19.66 -12.39 2.37
C LEU A 137 18.25 -12.34 2.99
N PHE A 138 17.77 -11.15 3.36
CA PHE A 138 16.50 -10.96 4.05
C PHE A 138 15.73 -9.75 3.52
N CYS A 139 14.40 -9.80 3.58
CA CYS A 139 13.51 -8.67 3.32
C CYS A 139 13.93 -7.47 4.17
N VAL A 140 14.15 -6.32 3.54
CA VAL A 140 14.62 -5.12 4.24
C VAL A 140 13.63 -4.63 5.31
N ILE A 141 12.35 -4.98 5.20
CA ILE A 141 11.31 -4.61 6.16
C ILE A 141 10.98 -5.72 7.15
N THR A 142 10.65 -6.91 6.64
CA THR A 142 10.06 -7.98 7.47
C THR A 142 11.08 -8.99 7.98
N GLN A 143 12.33 -8.89 7.54
CA GLN A 143 13.42 -9.84 7.83
C GLN A 143 13.13 -11.29 7.40
N HIS A 144 12.16 -11.51 6.51
CA HIS A 144 11.93 -12.84 5.92
C HIS A 144 13.08 -13.23 4.97
N PRO A 145 13.47 -14.51 4.90
CA PRO A 145 14.52 -14.98 3.98
C PRO A 145 14.27 -14.59 2.51
N ALA A 146 15.35 -14.32 1.76
CA ALA A 146 15.31 -13.87 0.38
C ALA A 146 14.55 -14.81 -0.57
N GLU A 147 14.51 -16.12 -0.29
CA GLU A 147 13.72 -17.13 -1.00
C GLU A 147 12.20 -16.88 -0.96
N HIS A 148 11.73 -16.07 -0.02
CA HIS A 148 10.34 -15.65 0.11
C HIS A 148 10.11 -14.19 -0.33
N CYS A 149 11.14 -13.57 -0.88
CA CYS A 149 11.15 -12.17 -1.28
C CYS A 149 11.27 -12.02 -2.79
N ASP A 150 10.72 -10.93 -3.29
CA ASP A 150 10.89 -10.45 -4.65
C ASP A 150 11.88 -9.27 -4.63
N ALA A 151 12.73 -9.17 -5.67
CA ALA A 151 13.44 -7.93 -5.94
C ALA A 151 12.44 -6.97 -6.61
N THR A 152 11.94 -6.02 -5.84
CA THR A 152 10.85 -5.12 -6.22
C THR A 152 11.40 -3.83 -6.77
N HIS A 153 11.02 -3.49 -8.00
CA HIS A 153 11.29 -2.17 -8.56
C HIS A 153 10.44 -1.09 -7.86
N LEU A 154 11.05 0.03 -7.49
CA LEU A 154 10.40 1.19 -6.90
C LEU A 154 9.59 1.93 -7.98
N ILE A 155 10.24 2.33 -9.08
CA ILE A 155 9.56 2.73 -10.32
C ILE A 155 9.27 1.45 -11.11
N PRO A 156 8.00 1.14 -11.43
CA PRO A 156 7.63 -0.14 -12.04
C PRO A 156 8.39 -0.42 -13.32
N ARG A 157 8.85 -1.66 -13.46
CA ARG A 157 9.66 -2.08 -14.60
C ARG A 157 8.98 -1.87 -15.96
N SER A 158 7.67 -2.06 -15.99
CA SER A 158 6.80 -1.80 -17.14
C SER A 158 6.89 -0.38 -17.69
N LYS A 159 7.44 0.58 -16.95
CA LYS A 159 7.64 1.95 -17.42
C LYS A 159 8.84 2.10 -18.36
N GLY A 160 9.83 1.22 -18.28
CA GLY A 160 11.01 1.24 -19.15
C GLY A 160 12.08 2.26 -18.77
N ASP A 161 13.21 2.18 -19.49
CA ASP A 161 14.42 2.96 -19.21
C ASP A 161 14.22 4.45 -19.47
N GLU A 162 13.52 4.79 -20.54
CA GLU A 162 13.24 6.17 -20.93
C GLU A 162 12.42 6.90 -19.86
N TYR A 163 11.46 6.19 -19.24
CA TYR A 163 10.62 6.75 -18.19
C TYR A 163 11.41 7.08 -16.93
N ILE A 164 12.19 6.13 -16.40
CA ILE A 164 12.99 6.39 -15.19
C ILE A 164 14.04 7.47 -15.43
N LYS A 165 14.65 7.51 -16.62
CA LYS A 165 15.58 8.60 -16.99
C LYS A 165 14.88 9.94 -17.01
N LYS A 166 13.65 10.02 -17.56
CA LYS A 166 12.85 11.24 -17.55
C LYS A 166 12.48 11.69 -16.14
N VAL A 167 12.02 10.78 -15.28
CA VAL A 167 11.73 11.08 -13.86
C VAL A 167 12.97 11.64 -13.15
N VAL A 168 14.11 10.95 -13.27
CA VAL A 168 15.36 11.39 -12.64
C VAL A 168 15.81 12.72 -13.20
N GLN A 169 15.76 12.93 -14.53
CA GLN A 169 16.15 14.17 -15.16
C GLN A 169 15.30 15.36 -14.71
N ASP A 170 13.98 15.19 -14.72
CA ASP A 170 13.04 16.27 -14.37
C ASP A 170 13.18 16.66 -12.89
N HIS A 171 13.35 15.69 -11.99
CA HIS A 171 13.44 15.97 -10.55
C HIS A 171 14.86 16.22 -10.03
N SER A 172 15.92 15.86 -10.78
CA SER A 172 17.33 16.05 -10.36
C SER A 172 17.71 17.45 -9.91
N PRO A 173 17.16 18.57 -10.45
CA PRO A 173 17.47 19.91 -9.96
C PRO A 173 17.14 20.13 -8.47
N LEU A 174 16.27 19.32 -7.89
CA LEU A 174 15.89 19.37 -6.46
C LEU A 174 16.89 18.63 -5.56
N TYR A 175 17.88 17.92 -6.12
CA TYR A 175 18.78 17.04 -5.37
C TYR A 175 20.25 17.31 -5.73
N HIS A 176 21.12 17.26 -4.71
CA HIS A 176 22.56 17.39 -4.89
C HIS A 176 23.32 16.31 -4.10
N PRO A 177 24.21 15.52 -4.74
CA PRO A 177 24.45 15.45 -6.19
C PRO A 177 23.27 14.82 -6.94
N SER A 178 23.14 15.10 -8.24
CA SER A 178 22.15 14.42 -9.08
C SER A 178 22.51 12.93 -9.21
N PRO A 179 21.58 12.01 -8.91
CA PRO A 179 21.88 10.60 -8.93
C PRO A 179 22.08 10.08 -10.36
N SER A 180 23.03 9.17 -10.53
CA SER A 180 23.25 8.46 -11.79
C SER A 180 22.52 7.12 -11.74
N ILE A 181 21.49 6.97 -12.58
CA ILE A 181 20.72 5.73 -12.75
C ILE A 181 20.85 5.29 -14.21
N SER A 182 21.32 4.04 -14.41
CA SER A 182 21.63 3.49 -15.73
C SER A 182 20.38 3.11 -16.53
N GLY A 183 19.29 2.73 -15.85
CA GLY A 183 18.04 2.29 -16.47
C GLY A 183 17.05 1.76 -15.44
N ILE A 184 16.00 1.10 -15.91
CA ILE A 184 14.91 0.59 -15.09
C ILE A 184 15.35 -0.59 -14.23
N ASP A 185 16.26 -1.42 -14.74
CA ASP A 185 16.88 -2.55 -14.05
C ASP A 185 18.15 -2.14 -13.27
N ASP A 186 18.36 -0.85 -13.00
CA ASP A 186 19.42 -0.38 -12.10
C ASP A 186 19.13 -0.84 -10.66
N VAL A 187 20.13 -1.38 -9.96
CA VAL A 187 19.99 -1.88 -8.59
C VAL A 187 19.41 -0.83 -7.64
N GLN A 188 19.71 0.46 -7.84
CA GLN A 188 19.18 1.57 -7.04
C GLN A 188 17.66 1.77 -7.20
N ASN A 189 17.06 1.26 -8.28
CA ASN A 189 15.61 1.22 -8.45
C ASN A 189 14.96 -0.03 -7.83
N GLY A 190 15.74 -0.96 -7.26
CA GLY A 190 15.23 -2.18 -6.62
C GLY A 190 15.23 -2.10 -5.09
N VAL A 191 14.41 -2.93 -4.43
CA VAL A 191 14.48 -3.29 -3.00
C VAL A 191 13.98 -4.72 -2.79
N LEU A 192 14.61 -5.48 -1.88
CA LEU A 192 14.22 -6.85 -1.58
C LEU A 192 13.06 -6.88 -0.59
N LEU A 193 11.87 -7.28 -1.06
CA LEU A 193 10.65 -7.25 -0.27
C LEU A 193 9.93 -8.59 -0.24
N TRP A 194 9.39 -8.91 0.93
CA TRP A 194 8.44 -10.01 1.06
C TRP A 194 7.20 -9.73 0.21
N LYS A 195 6.65 -10.80 -0.40
CA LYS A 195 5.60 -10.73 -1.42
C LYS A 195 4.37 -9.90 -1.03
N GLY A 196 3.95 -9.93 0.24
CA GLY A 196 2.82 -9.11 0.69
C GLY A 196 3.18 -7.62 0.80
N VAL A 197 4.38 -7.26 1.28
CA VAL A 197 4.84 -5.86 1.29
C VAL A 197 4.99 -5.33 -0.13
N HIS A 198 5.55 -6.14 -1.03
CA HIS A 198 5.61 -5.83 -2.46
C HIS A 198 4.21 -5.50 -3.01
N SER A 199 3.20 -6.32 -2.69
CA SER A 199 1.82 -6.06 -3.11
C SER A 199 1.28 -4.72 -2.59
N PHE A 200 1.56 -4.36 -1.33
CA PHE A 200 1.11 -3.09 -0.76
C PHE A 200 1.82 -1.88 -1.38
N LEU A 201 3.12 -2.01 -1.69
CA LEU A 201 3.88 -0.94 -2.35
C LEU A 201 3.28 -0.65 -3.72
N PHE A 202 2.98 -1.70 -4.48
CA PHE A 202 2.39 -1.60 -5.80
C PHE A 202 0.96 -1.01 -5.78
N THR A 203 0.15 -1.35 -4.78
CA THR A 203 -1.18 -0.74 -4.62
C THR A 203 -1.12 0.72 -4.15
N GLY A 204 0.06 1.23 -3.76
CA GLY A 204 0.24 2.57 -3.22
C GLY A 204 -0.28 2.71 -1.79
N GLU A 205 -0.38 1.59 -1.07
CA GLU A 205 -0.83 1.56 0.33
C GLU A 205 0.33 1.77 1.30
N VAL A 206 1.55 1.51 0.83
CA VAL A 206 2.78 1.87 1.53
C VAL A 206 3.71 2.65 0.62
N ALA A 207 4.60 3.43 1.22
CA ALA A 207 5.68 4.12 0.53
C ALA A 207 6.93 4.19 1.40
N PHE A 208 8.09 4.22 0.76
CA PHE A 208 9.36 4.44 1.45
C PHE A 208 9.61 5.94 1.63
N LEU A 209 9.96 6.32 2.85
CA LEU A 209 10.31 7.68 3.24
C LEU A 209 11.78 7.71 3.64
N LYS A 210 12.58 8.56 2.99
CA LYS A 210 13.96 8.83 3.45
C LYS A 210 13.97 10.03 4.38
N THR A 211 14.69 9.97 5.51
CA THR A 211 14.98 11.11 6.39
C THR A 211 16.47 11.16 6.75
N PRO A 212 17.10 12.33 6.95
CA PRO A 212 16.52 13.66 6.75
C PRO A 212 16.21 13.95 5.26
N ASN A 213 15.23 14.81 5.01
CA ASN A 213 14.86 15.31 3.69
C ASN A 213 14.46 16.79 3.77
N TYR A 214 13.87 17.36 2.70
CA TYR A 214 13.50 18.79 2.62
C TYR A 214 12.72 19.32 3.83
N GLY A 215 11.78 18.54 4.37
CA GLY A 215 10.90 18.99 5.46
C GLY A 215 11.04 18.20 6.76
N LEU A 216 11.63 16.99 6.70
CA LEU A 216 11.58 16.03 7.79
C LEU A 216 12.96 15.69 8.30
N ASN A 217 13.10 15.75 9.63
CA ASN A 217 14.17 15.10 10.35
C ASN A 217 13.74 13.68 10.75
N PRO A 218 14.68 12.78 11.03
CA PRO A 218 14.35 11.44 11.50
C PRO A 218 13.48 11.44 12.78
N THR A 219 13.61 12.46 13.64
CA THR A 219 12.80 12.62 14.86
C THR A 219 11.36 13.07 14.61
N ASP A 220 11.02 13.45 13.37
CA ASP A 220 9.68 13.93 13.02
C ASP A 220 8.73 12.76 12.69
N ILE A 221 9.26 11.55 12.56
CA ILE A 221 8.50 10.33 12.24
C ILE A 221 8.44 9.42 13.47
N GLN A 222 7.24 8.95 13.80
CA GLN A 222 7.06 7.96 14.84
C GLN A 222 7.72 6.65 14.42
N ARG A 223 8.70 6.18 15.19
CA ARG A 223 9.46 4.96 14.90
C ARG A 223 9.33 3.95 16.03
N LEU A 224 9.34 2.67 15.67
CA LEU A 224 9.34 1.59 16.64
C LEU A 224 10.74 1.48 17.27
N GLU A 225 10.81 1.54 18.61
CA GLU A 225 12.09 1.54 19.34
C GLU A 225 12.94 0.28 19.11
N VAL A 226 12.32 -0.81 18.67
CA VAL A 226 12.96 -2.13 18.47
C VAL A 226 14.14 -2.08 17.49
N ASN A 227 14.22 -1.06 16.64
CA ASN A 227 15.25 -0.92 15.61
C ASN A 227 16.07 0.37 15.72
N GLN A 228 16.26 0.94 16.92
CA GLN A 228 17.12 2.11 17.10
C GLN A 228 18.59 1.76 16.82
N GLY A 229 18.97 1.78 15.55
CA GLY A 229 20.34 2.01 15.15
C GLY A 229 20.82 3.39 15.64
N PRO A 230 22.09 3.76 15.40
CA PRO A 230 22.58 5.07 15.76
C PRO A 230 21.64 6.16 15.22
N THR A 231 21.20 7.07 16.10
CA THR A 231 20.26 8.17 15.78
C THR A 231 20.81 9.20 14.79
N SER A 232 22.08 9.06 14.40
CA SER A 232 22.77 9.94 13.46
C SER A 232 22.96 9.19 12.15
N GLY A 233 22.05 9.39 11.21
CA GLY A 233 22.15 8.80 9.88
C GLY A 233 20.92 9.04 9.00
N ASP A 234 21.09 8.70 7.73
CA ASP A 234 19.99 8.57 6.80
C ASP A 234 19.17 7.32 7.18
N HIS A 235 17.86 7.48 7.31
CA HIS A 235 16.92 6.40 7.55
C HIS A 235 15.97 6.29 6.37
N ILE A 236 15.71 5.05 5.94
CA ILE A 236 14.64 4.74 4.99
C ILE A 236 13.58 3.96 5.77
N THR A 237 12.38 4.51 5.88
CA THR A 237 11.28 3.94 6.66
C THR A 237 10.14 3.58 5.73
N LEU A 238 9.53 2.40 5.89
CA LEU A 238 8.29 2.08 5.18
C LEU A 238 7.09 2.60 5.96
N GLN A 239 6.33 3.52 5.35
CA GLN A 239 5.11 4.07 5.92
C GLN A 239 3.86 3.45 5.29
N GLN A 240 2.85 3.18 6.10
CA GLN A 240 1.53 2.73 5.67
C GLN A 240 0.60 3.91 5.47
N LEU A 241 0.39 4.32 4.23
CA LEU A 241 -0.42 5.50 3.90
C LEU A 241 -1.91 5.22 4.15
N LYS A 242 -2.36 3.99 3.90
CA LYS A 242 -3.70 3.55 4.31
C LYS A 242 -3.71 3.00 5.71
N LYS A 243 -4.81 3.28 6.42
CA LYS A 243 -5.07 2.72 7.75
C LYS A 243 -5.06 1.17 7.68
N PRO A 244 -4.29 0.50 8.55
CA PRO A 244 -4.24 -0.97 8.57
C PRO A 244 -5.59 -1.56 8.99
N ILE A 245 -5.85 -2.79 8.56
CA ILE A 245 -7.11 -3.51 8.83
C ILE A 245 -7.30 -3.73 10.34
N ALA A 246 -6.21 -3.86 11.10
CA ALA A 246 -6.23 -4.09 12.54
C ALA A 246 -6.00 -2.78 13.31
N ASP A 247 -7.06 -2.00 13.50
CA ASP A 247 -7.06 -0.79 14.34
C ASP A 247 -7.10 -1.14 15.84
N ASN A 248 -6.05 -1.76 16.36
CA ASN A 248 -5.90 -1.92 17.80
C ASN A 248 -4.57 -1.32 18.30
N PRO A 249 -4.50 0.01 18.48
CA PRO A 249 -3.30 0.67 18.99
C PRO A 249 -2.90 0.19 20.39
N ALA A 250 -3.85 -0.32 21.19
CA ALA A 250 -3.54 -0.92 22.49
C ALA A 250 -2.77 -2.25 22.35
N ALA A 251 -2.99 -3.00 21.25
CA ALA A 251 -2.21 -4.20 20.96
C ALA A 251 -0.76 -3.86 20.61
N LEU A 252 -0.51 -2.74 19.90
CA LEU A 252 0.85 -2.28 19.63
C LEU A 252 1.62 -1.89 20.90
N ALA A 253 0.97 -1.18 21.83
CA ALA A 253 1.61 -0.67 23.05
C ALA A 253 2.01 -1.77 24.06
N THR A 254 1.37 -2.94 23.98
CA THR A 254 1.56 -4.03 24.96
C THR A 254 2.64 -5.03 24.56
N ILE A 255 3.05 -5.04 23.29
CA ILE A 255 4.00 -6.03 22.81
C ILE A 255 5.38 -5.39 22.68
N THR A 256 6.23 -5.67 23.67
CA THR A 256 7.67 -5.40 23.55
C THR A 256 8.30 -6.54 22.73
N ASN A 257 9.25 -6.22 21.83
CA ASN A 257 9.92 -7.17 20.93
C ASN A 257 9.04 -7.79 19.82
N ILE A 258 8.18 -7.00 19.19
CA ILE A 258 7.41 -7.44 18.02
C ILE A 258 8.36 -7.77 16.86
N HIS A 259 8.23 -8.95 16.26
CA HIS A 259 8.92 -9.29 15.02
C HIS A 259 8.54 -8.28 13.91
N PRO A 260 9.47 -7.75 13.08
CA PRO A 260 9.18 -6.69 12.11
C PRO A 260 7.99 -6.96 11.18
N CYS A 261 7.79 -8.22 10.77
CA CYS A 261 6.60 -8.65 10.00
C CYS A 261 5.28 -8.33 10.73
N VAL A 262 5.22 -8.61 12.02
CA VAL A 262 4.04 -8.38 12.86
C VAL A 262 3.86 -6.88 13.11
N ALA A 263 4.95 -6.16 13.35
CA ALA A 263 4.93 -4.71 13.54
C ALA A 263 4.35 -4.01 12.31
N PHE A 264 4.78 -4.43 11.10
CA PHE A 264 4.22 -3.97 9.86
C PHE A 264 2.73 -4.30 9.75
N ILE A 265 2.29 -5.53 10.00
CA ILE A 265 0.85 -5.90 9.95
C ILE A 265 0.01 -5.03 10.90
N LEU A 266 0.57 -4.64 12.05
CA LEU A 266 -0.10 -3.81 13.05
C LEU A 266 -0.05 -2.31 12.76
N GLY A 267 0.55 -1.87 11.65
CA GLY A 267 0.58 -0.44 11.31
C GLY A 267 1.80 0.33 11.75
N ALA A 268 2.78 -0.32 12.38
CA ALA A 268 3.99 0.37 12.80
C ALA A 268 4.84 0.77 11.59
N HIS A 269 5.52 1.91 11.71
CA HIS A 269 6.55 2.28 10.76
C HIS A 269 7.82 1.49 11.06
N VAL A 270 8.35 0.84 10.02
CA VAL A 270 9.49 -0.05 10.14
C VAL A 270 10.64 0.53 9.33
N ASP A 271 11.76 0.78 10.00
CA ASP A 271 13.01 1.17 9.34
C ASP A 271 13.52 -0.01 8.50
N ALA A 272 13.87 0.29 7.25
CA ALA A 272 14.47 -0.67 6.33
C ALA A 272 15.89 -1.00 6.78
N GLN A 273 16.18 -2.30 6.88
CA GLN A 273 17.47 -2.82 7.28
C GLN A 273 18.17 -3.41 6.05
N PHE A 274 19.11 -2.65 5.52
CA PHE A 274 19.99 -3.08 4.44
C PHE A 274 21.25 -3.70 5.05
N GLN A 275 21.57 -4.94 4.67
CA GLN A 275 22.68 -5.71 5.25
C GLN A 275 23.78 -6.06 4.24
N GLY A 276 23.60 -5.72 2.96
CA GLY A 276 24.58 -6.03 1.92
C GLY A 276 25.66 -4.95 1.75
N THR A 277 26.23 -4.89 0.56
CA THR A 277 27.54 -4.28 0.27
C THR A 277 27.51 -2.77 -0.03
N GLU A 278 28.67 -2.21 -0.40
CA GLU A 278 28.99 -0.81 -0.74
C GLU A 278 28.18 -0.20 -1.92
N ILE A 279 27.19 -0.92 -2.45
CA ILE A 279 26.31 -0.42 -3.50
C ILE A 279 25.37 0.64 -2.90
N SER A 280 25.17 1.75 -3.61
CA SER A 280 24.29 2.82 -3.16
C SER A 280 22.84 2.35 -2.95
N LEU A 281 22.26 2.83 -1.85
CA LEU A 281 20.84 2.68 -1.56
C LEU A 281 19.99 3.45 -2.60
N PRO A 282 18.68 3.17 -2.70
CA PRO A 282 17.80 3.95 -3.56
C PRO A 282 17.93 5.46 -3.32
N PRO A 283 18.15 6.27 -4.36
CA PRO A 283 18.36 7.70 -4.21
C PRO A 283 17.06 8.40 -3.80
N ALA A 284 17.20 9.52 -3.08
CA ALA A 284 16.07 10.32 -2.59
C ALA A 284 15.09 10.68 -3.71
N VAL A 285 15.58 11.01 -4.91
CA VAL A 285 14.72 11.34 -6.06
C VAL A 285 13.70 10.24 -6.41
N ILE A 286 14.08 8.96 -6.34
CA ILE A 286 13.16 7.84 -6.62
C ILE A 286 12.19 7.67 -5.46
N LEU A 287 12.71 7.72 -4.22
CA LEU A 287 11.91 7.51 -3.02
C LEU A 287 10.85 8.60 -2.87
N ASP A 288 11.23 9.87 -2.97
CA ASP A 288 10.35 11.02 -2.85
C ASP A 288 9.33 11.03 -4.01
N TYR A 289 9.76 10.72 -5.25
CA TYR A 289 8.85 10.57 -6.39
C TYR A 289 7.78 9.50 -6.14
N MET A 290 8.19 8.29 -5.76
CA MET A 290 7.26 7.18 -5.51
C MET A 290 6.40 7.42 -4.28
N TYR A 291 6.91 8.12 -3.27
CA TYR A 291 6.12 8.58 -2.13
C TYR A 291 5.03 9.55 -2.58
N GLY A 292 5.37 10.53 -3.42
CA GLY A 292 4.40 11.46 -4.02
C GLY A 292 3.33 10.74 -4.83
N VAL A 293 3.70 9.79 -5.70
CA VAL A 293 2.74 8.98 -6.47
C VAL A 293 1.77 8.23 -5.54
N ALA A 294 2.29 7.57 -4.51
CA ALA A 294 1.48 6.80 -3.56
C ALA A 294 0.56 7.71 -2.72
N ALA A 295 1.09 8.82 -2.20
CA ALA A 295 0.34 9.80 -1.42
C ALA A 295 -0.80 10.44 -2.25
N TYR A 296 -0.52 10.85 -3.49
CA TYR A 296 -1.53 11.39 -4.39
C TYR A 296 -2.62 10.35 -4.68
N LYS A 297 -2.24 9.10 -4.96
CA LYS A 297 -3.21 8.02 -5.18
C LYS A 297 -4.08 7.77 -3.96
N CYS A 298 -3.52 7.86 -2.76
CA CYS A 298 -4.20 7.60 -1.49
C CYS A 298 -5.17 8.71 -1.09
N TRP A 299 -4.76 9.98 -1.24
CA TRP A 299 -5.47 11.11 -0.64
C TRP A 299 -5.94 12.19 -1.62
N ARG A 300 -5.81 12.00 -2.93
CA ARG A 300 -6.41 12.95 -3.89
C ARG A 300 -7.89 13.17 -3.55
N SER A 301 -8.32 14.43 -3.57
CA SER A 301 -9.71 14.77 -3.30
C SER A 301 -10.64 14.03 -4.27
N SER A 302 -11.75 13.49 -3.75
CA SER A 302 -12.75 12.75 -4.52
C SER A 302 -13.63 13.65 -5.38
N GLN A 303 -13.47 14.97 -5.29
CA GLN A 303 -14.10 15.93 -6.19
C GLN A 303 -13.61 15.67 -7.62
N ALA A 304 -14.38 14.84 -8.32
CA ALA A 304 -14.14 14.48 -9.70
C ALA A 304 -14.03 15.76 -10.52
N ASP A 305 -12.87 15.96 -11.13
CA ASP A 305 -12.55 17.08 -12.03
C ASP A 305 -12.28 18.44 -11.37
N ASN A 306 -11.58 18.46 -10.24
CA ASN A 306 -10.93 19.69 -9.82
C ASN A 306 -9.84 20.13 -10.83
N GLU A 307 -9.66 21.44 -10.97
CA GLU A 307 -8.71 22.05 -11.92
C GLU A 307 -7.30 21.49 -11.75
N VAL A 308 -6.88 21.23 -10.51
CA VAL A 308 -5.55 20.73 -10.17
C VAL A 308 -5.33 19.30 -10.70
N HIS A 309 -6.33 18.42 -10.64
CA HIS A 309 -6.23 17.08 -11.24
C HIS A 309 -6.11 17.17 -12.76
N ASN A 310 -6.79 18.13 -13.39
CA ASN A 310 -6.62 18.38 -14.82
C ASN A 310 -5.23 18.94 -15.15
N MET A 311 -4.63 19.74 -14.28
CA MET A 311 -3.22 20.14 -14.40
C MET A 311 -2.28 18.93 -14.35
N MET A 312 -2.46 18.00 -13.41
CA MET A 312 -1.66 16.77 -13.36
C MET A 312 -1.87 15.87 -14.58
N LYS A 313 -3.09 15.79 -15.12
CA LYS A 313 -3.36 15.09 -16.41
C LYS A 313 -2.63 15.74 -17.57
N SER A 314 -2.65 17.07 -17.65
CA SER A 314 -1.94 17.83 -18.69
C SER A 314 -0.43 17.62 -18.58
N TYR A 315 0.14 17.73 -17.37
CA TYR A 315 1.55 17.45 -17.11
C TYR A 315 1.92 16.03 -17.54
N HIS A 316 1.12 15.03 -17.17
CA HIS A 316 1.33 13.65 -17.63
C HIS A 316 1.34 13.51 -19.16
N LYS A 317 0.38 14.16 -19.83
CA LYS A 317 0.27 14.14 -21.29
C LYS A 317 1.51 14.73 -21.96
N GLU A 318 2.03 15.82 -21.41
CA GLU A 318 3.19 16.53 -21.95
C GLU A 318 4.53 15.82 -21.66
N HIS A 319 4.69 15.26 -20.45
CA HIS A 319 5.98 14.72 -20.02
C HIS A 319 6.13 13.20 -20.18
N TYR A 320 5.05 12.43 -20.09
CA TYR A 320 5.11 10.97 -19.96
C TYR A 320 4.32 10.19 -21.00
N ALA A 321 3.27 10.76 -21.60
CA ALA A 321 2.38 9.99 -22.49
C ALA A 321 3.05 9.53 -23.79
N ASP A 322 4.06 10.26 -24.27
CA ASP A 322 4.79 9.92 -25.50
C ASP A 322 5.98 8.98 -25.25
N ILE A 323 6.26 8.63 -23.99
CA ILE A 323 7.33 7.67 -23.67
C ILE A 323 6.87 6.28 -24.11
N PRO A 324 7.64 5.59 -24.99
CA PRO A 324 7.27 4.27 -25.45
C PRO A 324 7.18 3.30 -24.27
N VAL A 325 6.01 2.69 -24.07
CA VAL A 325 5.86 1.60 -23.11
C VAL A 325 6.61 0.38 -23.69
N PRO A 326 7.57 -0.22 -22.96
CA PRO A 326 8.20 -1.46 -23.38
C PRO A 326 7.14 -2.49 -23.79
N PRO A 327 7.32 -3.20 -24.93
CA PRO A 327 6.35 -4.20 -25.34
C PRO A 327 6.16 -5.21 -24.21
N CYS A 328 4.90 -5.42 -23.80
CA CYS A 328 4.57 -6.51 -22.88
C CYS A 328 5.19 -7.78 -23.43
N ARG A 329 6.18 -8.35 -22.73
CA ARG A 329 6.77 -9.61 -23.17
C ARG A 329 5.65 -10.63 -23.25
N PRO A 330 5.55 -11.39 -24.36
CA PRO A 330 4.57 -12.44 -24.45
C PRO A 330 4.74 -13.33 -23.22
N SER A 331 3.69 -13.44 -22.41
CA SER A 331 3.68 -14.40 -21.31
C SER A 331 3.89 -15.75 -21.97
N ASN A 332 5.06 -16.36 -21.78
CA ASN A 332 5.35 -17.73 -22.19
C ASN A 332 4.52 -18.69 -21.32
N ASN A 333 3.19 -18.57 -21.43
CA ASN A 333 2.21 -19.50 -20.91
C ASN A 333 2.09 -20.73 -21.82
N ASP A 334 3.02 -20.91 -22.76
CA ASP A 334 3.38 -22.22 -23.30
C ASP A 334 4.03 -23.07 -22.18
N ASN A 335 3.24 -23.32 -21.13
CA ASN A 335 3.15 -24.65 -20.56
C ASN A 335 2.66 -25.55 -21.68
N GLY A 336 3.57 -25.88 -22.59
CA GLY A 336 3.57 -27.12 -23.32
C GLY A 336 3.61 -28.24 -22.30
N SER A 337 2.46 -28.51 -21.69
CA SER A 337 2.08 -29.86 -21.37
C SER A 337 2.15 -30.57 -22.71
N SER A 338 3.30 -31.19 -22.96
CA SER A 338 3.46 -32.27 -23.90
C SER A 338 2.49 -33.37 -23.47
N LYS A 339 1.20 -33.19 -23.81
CA LYS A 339 0.30 -34.30 -23.98
C LYS A 339 0.84 -35.01 -25.21
N GLU A 340 1.44 -36.16 -24.96
CA GLU A 340 1.63 -37.18 -25.96
C GLU A 340 0.35 -37.27 -26.80
N GLN A 341 0.58 -37.19 -28.11
CA GLN A 341 -0.41 -37.41 -29.14
C GLN A 341 -1.03 -38.79 -28.93
N ASP A 342 -2.36 -38.84 -28.85
CA ASP A 342 -3.09 -39.97 -29.41
C ASP A 342 -4.25 -39.45 -30.26
N HIS A 343 -4.25 -39.96 -31.49
CA HIS A 343 -5.14 -39.62 -32.60
C HIS A 343 -6.61 -39.97 -32.32
N ALA A 344 -7.55 -39.15 -32.82
CA ALA A 344 -8.64 -39.60 -33.70
C ALA A 344 -9.46 -38.41 -34.25
N TYR A 345 -9.90 -38.59 -35.50
CA TYR A 345 -10.59 -37.67 -36.40
C TYR A 345 -11.98 -37.17 -35.96
N GLY A 346 -12.35 -35.97 -36.41
CA GLY A 346 -13.73 -35.51 -36.60
C GLY A 346 -13.78 -34.17 -37.35
N PRO A 347 -14.55 -34.02 -38.45
CA PRO A 347 -14.58 -32.80 -39.25
C PRO A 347 -15.76 -31.87 -38.90
N ASP A 348 -15.52 -30.59 -39.20
CA ASP A 348 -16.47 -29.50 -39.52
C ASP A 348 -17.22 -28.80 -38.37
N ASP A 349 -16.67 -27.66 -37.92
CA ASP A 349 -17.47 -26.51 -37.46
C ASP A 349 -16.78 -25.17 -37.84
N PRO A 350 -17.55 -24.15 -38.28
CA PRO A 350 -17.02 -22.88 -38.78
C PRO A 350 -16.67 -21.87 -37.66
N PRO A 351 -15.76 -20.91 -37.92
CA PRO A 351 -15.21 -20.04 -36.88
C PRO A 351 -16.18 -18.92 -36.49
N THR A 352 -16.61 -18.92 -35.22
CA THR A 352 -17.32 -17.79 -34.62
C THR A 352 -16.30 -16.88 -33.93
N THR A 353 -16.01 -15.74 -34.55
CA THR A 353 -15.23 -14.65 -33.96
C THR A 353 -16.08 -13.88 -32.96
N LEU A 354 -15.83 -14.07 -31.66
CA LEU A 354 -16.29 -13.18 -30.59
C LEU A 354 -15.12 -12.38 -30.01
N PRO A 355 -15.36 -11.17 -29.47
CA PRO A 355 -14.30 -10.31 -28.96
C PRO A 355 -13.66 -10.94 -27.73
N GLN A 356 -12.32 -11.02 -27.73
CA GLN A 356 -11.52 -11.43 -26.58
C GLN A 356 -11.73 -10.48 -25.40
N GLN A 357 -12.72 -10.78 -24.57
CA GLN A 357 -12.77 -10.28 -23.21
C GLN A 357 -11.69 -11.03 -22.43
N ARG A 358 -10.58 -10.33 -22.13
CA ARG A 358 -9.43 -10.86 -21.39
C ARG A 358 -9.88 -11.32 -20.00
N CYS A 359 -10.24 -12.59 -19.91
CA CYS A 359 -10.49 -13.26 -18.65
C CYS A 359 -9.14 -13.45 -17.95
N TYR A 360 -8.92 -12.68 -16.87
CA TYR A 360 -7.80 -12.84 -15.98
C TYR A 360 -7.94 -14.18 -15.25
N ILE A 361 -7.27 -15.22 -15.75
CA ILE A 361 -7.16 -16.48 -15.03
C ILE A 361 -6.05 -16.31 -13.99
N PHE A 362 -6.46 -16.21 -12.73
CA PHE A 362 -5.63 -16.33 -11.55
C PHE A 362 -5.06 -17.77 -11.51
N THR A 363 -4.02 -18.07 -12.31
CA THR A 363 -3.45 -19.41 -12.34
C THR A 363 -2.54 -19.63 -11.12
N ARG A 364 -2.96 -20.57 -10.29
CA ARG A 364 -2.13 -21.50 -9.51
C ARG A 364 -1.01 -20.87 -8.66
N ARG A 365 -1.40 -19.99 -7.73
CA ARG A 365 -0.58 -19.44 -6.62
C ARG A 365 -1.03 -19.94 -5.23
N GLY A 366 -1.78 -21.03 -5.18
CA GLY A 366 -2.53 -21.48 -4.00
C GLY A 366 -1.67 -21.86 -2.79
N ASP A 367 -0.59 -22.61 -2.99
CA ASP A 367 0.12 -23.23 -1.87
C ASP A 367 0.98 -22.24 -1.08
N THR A 368 1.62 -21.28 -1.76
CA THR A 368 2.40 -20.24 -1.08
C THR A 368 1.49 -19.29 -0.29
N MET A 369 0.34 -18.93 -0.87
CA MET A 369 -0.60 -18.01 -0.21
C MET A 369 -1.34 -18.69 0.94
N ALA A 370 -1.69 -19.98 0.82
CA ALA A 370 -2.26 -20.76 1.91
C ALA A 370 -1.30 -20.84 3.11
N LYS A 371 -0.03 -21.18 2.88
CA LYS A 371 1.00 -21.19 3.94
C LYS A 371 1.18 -19.81 4.58
N THR A 372 1.19 -18.76 3.75
CA THR A 372 1.29 -17.38 4.24
C THR A 372 0.10 -16.99 5.09
N MET A 373 -1.11 -17.39 4.70
CA MET A 373 -2.33 -17.15 5.48
C MET A 373 -2.35 -17.95 6.77
N ASP A 374 -1.79 -19.16 6.79
CA ASP A 374 -1.65 -19.95 8.02
C ASP A 374 -0.65 -19.30 8.99
N GLU A 375 0.48 -18.81 8.50
CA GLU A 375 1.45 -18.04 9.30
C GLU A 375 0.83 -16.75 9.85
N LEU A 376 0.11 -16.00 9.01
CA LEU A 376 -0.54 -14.75 9.40
C LEU A 376 -1.70 -14.99 10.38
N ASN A 377 -2.47 -16.06 10.18
CA ASN A 377 -3.49 -16.53 11.14
C ASN A 377 -2.85 -16.95 12.46
N SER A 378 -1.70 -17.62 12.44
CA SER A 378 -0.99 -18.01 13.65
C SER A 378 -0.51 -16.80 14.44
N VAL A 379 0.01 -15.78 13.76
CA VAL A 379 0.39 -14.50 14.37
C VAL A 379 -0.83 -13.81 14.96
N LEU A 380 -1.93 -13.68 14.19
CA LEU A 380 -3.18 -13.07 14.65
C LEU A 380 -3.75 -13.78 15.89
N MET A 381 -3.74 -15.11 15.91
CA MET A 381 -4.15 -15.90 17.08
C MET A 381 -3.30 -15.55 18.31
N HIS A 382 -1.97 -15.47 18.15
CA HIS A 382 -1.07 -15.09 19.24
C HIS A 382 -1.34 -13.67 19.77
N LEU A 383 -1.54 -12.71 18.86
CA LEU A 383 -1.85 -11.31 19.21
C LEU A 383 -3.18 -11.16 19.95
N GLN A 384 -4.19 -11.97 19.59
CA GLN A 384 -5.50 -11.94 20.21
C GLN A 384 -5.56 -12.77 21.50
N GLY A 385 -4.46 -13.40 21.91
CA GLY A 385 -4.43 -14.33 23.04
C GLY A 385 -5.29 -15.59 22.81
N ILE A 386 -5.65 -15.88 21.56
CA ILE A 386 -6.48 -17.02 21.19
C ILE A 386 -5.57 -18.22 21.00
N THR A 387 -5.80 -19.26 21.77
CA THR A 387 -5.07 -20.52 21.58
C THR A 387 -5.51 -21.21 20.28
N PRO A 388 -4.65 -22.02 19.62
CA PRO A 388 -5.06 -22.81 18.46
C PRO A 388 -6.30 -23.67 18.71
N GLN A 389 -6.48 -24.16 19.95
CA GLN A 389 -7.66 -24.91 20.37
C GLN A 389 -8.92 -24.05 20.39
N GLU A 390 -8.86 -22.81 20.92
CA GLU A 390 -9.99 -21.89 20.90
C GLU A 390 -10.37 -21.46 19.49
N ALA A 391 -9.39 -21.24 18.61
CA ALA A 391 -9.66 -20.93 17.21
C ALA A 391 -10.32 -22.11 16.49
N ALA A 392 -9.87 -23.34 16.74
CA ALA A 392 -10.52 -24.55 16.23
C ALA A 392 -11.97 -24.67 16.74
N ASN A 393 -12.20 -24.44 18.03
CA ASN A 393 -13.54 -24.47 18.63
C ASN A 393 -14.46 -23.39 18.03
N ARG A 394 -13.93 -22.18 17.73
CA ARG A 394 -14.69 -21.11 17.07
C ARG A 394 -15.08 -21.49 15.64
N ARG A 395 -14.16 -22.09 14.88
CA ARG A 395 -14.45 -22.59 13.52
C ARG A 395 -15.50 -23.68 13.55
N GLU A 396 -15.40 -24.62 14.49
CA GLU A 396 -16.40 -25.69 14.65
C GLU A 396 -17.78 -25.11 15.02
N LYS A 397 -17.81 -24.11 15.91
CA LYS A 397 -19.05 -23.40 16.27
C LYS A 397 -19.66 -22.68 15.07
N GLN A 398 -18.85 -21.96 14.29
CA GLN A 398 -19.32 -21.28 13.07
C GLN A 398 -19.87 -22.26 12.04
N LEU A 399 -19.20 -23.38 11.80
CA LEU A 399 -19.68 -24.42 10.90
C LEU A 399 -21.02 -25.01 11.35
N LYS A 400 -21.22 -25.24 12.66
CA LYS A 400 -22.50 -25.69 13.22
C LYS A 400 -23.60 -24.64 13.05
N GLU A 401 -23.29 -23.36 13.25
CA GLU A 401 -24.23 -22.25 13.06
C GLU A 401 -24.61 -22.08 11.58
N GLU A 402 -23.66 -22.20 10.66
CA GLU A 402 -23.90 -22.16 9.21
C GLU A 402 -24.72 -23.37 8.74
N GLU A 403 -24.42 -24.56 9.25
CA GLU A 403 -25.19 -25.78 8.96
C GLU A 403 -26.62 -25.66 9.49
N GLN A 404 -26.81 -25.17 10.71
CA GLN A 404 -28.14 -24.92 11.27
C GLN A 404 -28.91 -23.90 10.42
N LYS A 405 -28.28 -22.81 10.02
CA LYS A 405 -28.89 -21.79 9.16
C LYS A 405 -29.27 -22.34 7.79
N ALA A 406 -28.45 -23.22 7.22
CA ALA A 406 -28.76 -23.92 5.97
C ALA A 406 -29.94 -24.90 6.13
N GLN A 407 -30.02 -25.61 7.26
CA GLN A 407 -31.15 -26.49 7.57
C GLN A 407 -32.46 -25.69 7.72
N GLU A 408 -32.44 -24.57 8.47
CA GLU A 408 -33.60 -23.69 8.64
C GLU A 408 -34.06 -23.07 7.30
N ALA A 409 -33.12 -22.66 6.46
CA ALA A 409 -33.42 -22.19 5.11
C ALA A 409 -34.04 -23.28 4.23
N SER A 410 -33.56 -24.53 4.34
CA SER A 410 -34.15 -25.67 3.64
C SER A 410 -35.56 -25.99 4.14
N GLN A 411 -35.79 -25.98 5.46
CA GLN A 411 -37.12 -26.19 6.04
C GLN A 411 -38.11 -25.11 5.60
N SER A 412 -37.67 -23.86 5.56
CA SER A 412 -38.50 -22.73 5.11
C SER A 412 -38.94 -22.90 3.65
N LYS A 413 -38.02 -23.32 2.76
CA LYS A 413 -38.33 -23.62 1.36
C LYS A 413 -39.33 -24.77 1.20
N VAL A 414 -39.21 -25.81 2.04
CA VAL A 414 -40.16 -26.94 2.03
C VAL A 414 -41.56 -26.49 2.46
N ILE A 415 -41.66 -25.66 3.50
CA ILE A 415 -42.95 -25.11 3.96
C ILE A 415 -43.59 -24.23 2.88
N GLU A 416 -42.79 -23.40 2.21
CA GLU A 416 -43.25 -22.56 1.10
C GLU A 416 -43.78 -23.41 -0.06
N TRP A 417 -43.04 -24.45 -0.46
CA TRP A 417 -43.45 -25.37 -1.52
C TRP A 417 -44.74 -26.14 -1.20
N MET A 418 -44.95 -26.54 0.06
CA MET A 418 -46.20 -27.18 0.50
C MET A 418 -47.39 -26.24 0.37
N LYS A 419 -47.23 -24.96 0.73
CA LYS A 419 -48.31 -23.96 0.61
C LYS A 419 -48.68 -23.73 -0.85
N THR A 420 -47.69 -23.53 -1.72
CA THR A 420 -47.95 -23.32 -3.15
C THR A 420 -48.63 -24.50 -3.83
N SER A 421 -48.39 -25.73 -3.36
CA SER A 421 -49.00 -26.94 -3.94
C SER A 421 -50.49 -27.09 -3.58
N ILE A 422 -50.88 -26.60 -2.40
CA ILE A 422 -52.29 -26.57 -1.95
C ILE A 422 -53.05 -25.54 -2.78
N ASP A 423 -52.49 -24.35 -2.97
CA ASP A 423 -53.15 -23.25 -3.69
C ASP A 423 -53.34 -23.51 -5.20
N THR A 424 -52.59 -24.45 -5.79
CA THR A 424 -52.73 -24.84 -7.21
C THR A 424 -53.71 -25.98 -7.47
N SER A 425 -54.36 -26.52 -6.43
CA SER A 425 -55.29 -27.64 -6.55
C SER A 425 -56.77 -27.25 -6.55
N ASP A 426 -57.07 -25.95 -6.46
CA ASP A 426 -58.39 -25.33 -6.73
C ASP A 426 -58.40 -24.71 -8.14
#